data_AF-A0A7C1YPE8-F1
#
_entry.id   AF-A0A7C1YPE8-F1
#
_cell.length_a   1.000
_cell.length_b   1.000
_cell.length_c   1.000
_cell.angle_alpha   90.00
_cell.angle_beta   90.00
_cell.angle_gamma   90.00
#
_symmetry.space_group_name_H-M   'P 1'
#
loop_
_entity.id
_entity.type
_entity.pdbx_description
1 polymer ?
#
loop_
_entity_poly.entity_id
_entity_poly.type
_entity_poly.pdbx_seq_one_letter_code
_entity_poly.pdbx_strand_id
1 'polypeptide(L)'
;MTDFDKARALLREFKGDSYLFGAGVLPRVGEQAAVAGRKAALVRDTFDGSDEYVSVINDSLAKSGVGLAAEIRGAGPNCPREDLFRIAGSLGETDADVVISFGGGSTIDAAKAAEVLRTLGGDIDEYFGVGLVSKALQDKGKSPTPHVAIQTVASSSAHLTKYS
;
A
#
# COMPACT_ATOMS: atom_id res chain seq x y z
N MET A 1 10.77 26.84 -18.91
CA MET A 1 10.22 25.67 -18.16
C MET A 1 9.81 26.19 -16.80
N THR A 2 8.56 26.03 -16.40
CA THR A 2 8.13 26.43 -15.06
C THR A 2 8.68 25.45 -14.03
N ASP A 3 8.75 25.85 -12.75
CA ASP A 3 9.12 24.92 -11.66
C ASP A 3 8.19 23.71 -11.61
N PHE A 4 6.91 23.87 -11.97
CA PHE A 4 5.96 22.78 -12.06
C PHE A 4 6.26 21.80 -13.21
N ASP A 5 6.72 22.29 -14.36
CA ASP A 5 7.11 21.41 -15.47
C ASP A 5 8.35 20.59 -15.09
N LYS A 6 9.32 21.21 -14.41
CA LYS A 6 10.51 20.52 -13.90
C LYS A 6 10.12 19.48 -12.86
N ALA A 7 9.24 19.80 -11.91
CA ALA A 7 8.74 18.85 -10.92
C ALA A 7 8.04 17.64 -11.58
N ARG A 8 7.18 17.88 -12.57
CA ARG A 8 6.51 16.81 -13.32
C ARG A 8 7.49 15.91 -14.06
N ALA A 9 8.54 16.50 -14.65
CA ALA A 9 9.59 15.74 -15.34
C ALA A 9 10.34 14.82 -14.36
N LEU A 10 10.75 15.34 -13.19
CA LEU A 10 11.43 14.55 -12.15
C LEU A 10 10.57 13.40 -11.61
N LEU A 11 9.27 13.64 -11.39
CA LEU A 11 8.36 12.60 -10.91
C LEU A 11 8.17 11.48 -11.96
N ARG A 12 8.06 11.86 -13.24
CA ARG A 12 7.99 10.89 -14.35
C ARG A 12 9.28 10.10 -14.51
N GLU A 13 10.45 10.75 -14.37
CA GLU A 13 11.74 10.07 -14.41
C GLU A 13 11.89 9.06 -13.26
N PHE A 14 11.39 9.39 -12.07
CA PHE A 14 11.53 8.53 -10.89
C PHE A 14 10.66 7.26 -10.93
N LYS A 15 9.37 7.38 -11.24
CA LYS A 15 8.40 6.26 -11.15
C LYS A 15 7.51 6.07 -12.37
N GLY A 16 7.59 6.93 -13.38
CA GLY A 16 6.80 6.85 -14.59
C GLY A 16 5.30 6.69 -14.31
N ASP A 17 4.68 5.72 -14.98
CA ASP A 17 3.25 5.44 -14.85
C ASP A 17 2.88 4.72 -13.55
N SER A 18 3.87 4.30 -12.74
CA SER A 18 3.66 3.68 -11.42
C SER A 18 3.50 4.69 -10.29
N TYR A 19 3.38 5.99 -10.60
CA TYR A 19 3.07 7.03 -9.62
C TYR A 19 2.01 8.00 -10.13
N LEU A 20 0.82 7.92 -9.54
CA LEU A 20 -0.26 8.86 -9.78
C LEU A 20 -0.11 10.07 -8.83
N PHE A 21 -0.08 11.27 -9.39
CA PHE A 21 0.00 12.53 -8.63
C PHE A 21 -0.90 13.61 -9.23
N GLY A 22 -1.28 14.58 -8.40
CA GLY A 22 -2.15 15.70 -8.78
C GLY A 22 -3.54 15.63 -8.13
N ALA A 23 -4.34 16.66 -8.40
CA ALA A 23 -5.72 16.69 -7.91
C ALA A 23 -6.58 15.64 -8.65
N GLY A 24 -7.48 14.98 -7.92
CA GLY A 24 -8.45 14.04 -8.51
C GLY A 24 -7.86 12.70 -8.94
N VAL A 25 -6.80 12.21 -8.29
CA VAL A 25 -6.19 10.91 -8.62
C VAL A 25 -6.94 9.69 -8.06
N LEU A 26 -7.71 9.84 -6.97
CA LEU A 26 -8.39 8.71 -6.31
C LEU A 26 -9.36 7.94 -7.23
N PRO A 27 -10.16 8.59 -8.11
CA PRO A 27 -11.00 7.89 -9.08
C PRO A 27 -10.24 6.97 -10.06
N ARG A 28 -8.90 7.06 -10.13
CA ARG A 28 -8.04 6.24 -10.99
C ARG A 28 -7.33 5.11 -10.25
N VAL A 29 -7.50 4.98 -8.93
CA VAL A 29 -6.87 3.92 -8.13
C VAL A 29 -7.24 2.53 -8.64
N GLY A 30 -8.51 2.32 -8.99
CA GLY A 30 -8.98 1.06 -9.53
C GLY A 30 -8.31 0.65 -10.84
N GLU A 31 -7.96 1.62 -11.71
CA GLU A 31 -7.18 1.35 -12.93
C GLU A 31 -5.82 0.74 -12.58
N GLN A 32 -5.14 1.29 -11.55
CA GLN A 32 -3.84 0.80 -11.10
C GLN A 32 -3.95 -0.55 -10.39
N ALA A 33 -4.96 -0.71 -9.53
CA ALA A 33 -5.21 -1.98 -8.84
C ALA A 33 -5.53 -3.10 -9.83
N ALA A 34 -6.28 -2.82 -10.91
CA ALA A 34 -6.64 -3.81 -11.92
C ALA A 34 -5.45 -4.34 -12.74
N VAL A 35 -4.34 -3.60 -12.81
CA VAL A 35 -3.08 -4.08 -13.39
C VAL A 35 -2.42 -5.13 -12.50
N ALA A 36 -2.59 -5.00 -11.17
CA ALA A 36 -2.01 -5.89 -10.18
C ALA A 36 -2.87 -7.14 -9.89
N GLY A 37 -4.20 -6.98 -9.87
CA GLY A 37 -5.11 -8.03 -9.43
C GLY A 37 -6.59 -7.67 -9.55
N ARG A 38 -7.45 -8.58 -9.09
CA ARG A 38 -8.92 -8.48 -9.13
C ARG A 38 -9.57 -8.57 -7.75
N LYS A 39 -8.82 -8.83 -6.68
CA LYS A 39 -9.27 -9.00 -5.30
C LYS A 39 -8.39 -8.18 -4.36
N ALA A 40 -8.85 -6.99 -3.98
CA ALA A 40 -8.12 -6.06 -3.14
C ALA A 40 -8.39 -6.24 -1.65
N ALA A 41 -7.38 -6.03 -0.81
CA ALA A 41 -7.57 -5.73 0.61
C ALA A 41 -7.14 -4.29 0.90
N LEU A 42 -8.02 -3.49 1.51
CA LEU A 42 -7.78 -2.08 1.83
C LEU A 42 -7.38 -1.92 3.30
N VAL A 43 -6.15 -1.51 3.58
CA VAL A 43 -5.67 -1.13 4.91
C VAL A 43 -5.76 0.39 5.06
N ARG A 44 -6.64 0.91 5.91
CA ARG A 44 -6.97 2.35 5.94
C ARG A 44 -6.96 3.01 7.32
N ASP A 45 -6.47 4.25 7.37
CA ASP A 45 -6.63 5.15 8.53
C ASP A 45 -8.06 5.64 8.68
N THR A 46 -8.49 5.96 9.90
CA THR A 46 -9.76 6.62 10.19
C THR A 46 -9.55 8.01 10.76
N PHE A 47 -10.12 9.00 10.07
CA PHE A 47 -10.10 10.42 10.42
C PHE A 47 -11.35 11.11 9.85
N ASP A 48 -11.66 12.32 10.31
CA ASP A 48 -12.85 13.06 9.86
C ASP A 48 -12.85 13.25 8.34
N GLY A 49 -13.93 12.81 7.68
CA GLY A 49 -14.09 12.86 6.22
C GLY A 49 -13.38 11.75 5.44
N SER A 50 -12.63 10.86 6.09
CA SER A 50 -11.94 9.73 5.42
C SER A 50 -12.88 8.84 4.61
N ASP A 51 -14.12 8.65 5.07
CA ASP A 51 -15.10 7.76 4.43
C ASP A 51 -15.52 8.23 3.03
N GLU A 52 -15.55 9.54 2.79
CA GLU A 52 -15.82 10.08 1.45
C GLU A 52 -14.73 9.67 0.45
N TYR A 53 -13.46 9.73 0.88
CA TYR A 53 -12.33 9.30 0.06
C TYR A 53 -12.31 7.78 -0.15
N VAL A 54 -12.64 7.01 0.89
CA VAL A 54 -12.75 5.55 0.80
C VAL A 54 -13.89 5.14 -0.12
N SER A 55 -15.02 5.85 -0.11
CA SER A 55 -16.10 5.65 -1.08
C SER A 55 -15.62 5.85 -2.52
N VAL A 56 -14.83 6.91 -2.79
CA VAL A 56 -14.24 7.14 -4.13
C VAL A 56 -13.29 6.01 -4.54
N ILE A 57 -12.49 5.50 -3.60
CA ILE A 57 -11.59 4.37 -3.84
C ILE A 57 -12.41 3.10 -4.17
N ASN A 58 -13.41 2.79 -3.37
CA ASN A 58 -14.27 1.61 -3.56
C ASN A 58 -15.04 1.68 -4.88
N ASP A 59 -15.59 2.85 -5.24
CA ASP A 59 -16.23 3.07 -6.54
C ASP A 59 -15.25 2.88 -7.70
N SER A 60 -14.02 3.37 -7.56
CA SER A 60 -12.96 3.21 -8.56
C SER A 60 -12.61 1.73 -8.75
N LEU A 61 -12.43 0.99 -7.65
CA LEU A 61 -12.17 -0.46 -7.69
C LEU A 61 -13.30 -1.22 -8.39
N ALA A 62 -14.55 -0.95 -8.01
CA ALA A 62 -15.73 -1.58 -8.59
C ALA A 62 -15.84 -1.32 -10.10
N LYS A 63 -15.65 -0.06 -10.53
CA LYS A 63 -15.65 0.31 -11.97
C LYS A 63 -14.57 -0.39 -12.78
N SER A 64 -13.44 -0.70 -12.16
CA SER A 64 -12.33 -1.43 -12.79
C SER A 64 -12.42 -2.95 -12.66
N GLY A 65 -13.52 -3.47 -12.08
CA GLY A 65 -13.73 -4.90 -11.88
C GLY A 65 -12.79 -5.52 -10.84
N VAL A 66 -12.38 -4.73 -9.83
CA VAL A 66 -11.61 -5.19 -8.68
C VAL A 66 -12.54 -5.29 -7.48
N GLY A 67 -12.74 -6.50 -6.96
CA GLY A 67 -13.55 -6.74 -5.76
C GLY A 67 -12.78 -6.39 -4.48
N LEU A 68 -13.46 -5.83 -3.49
CA LEU A 68 -12.90 -5.59 -2.17
C LEU A 68 -13.14 -6.82 -1.28
N ALA A 69 -12.07 -7.51 -0.88
CA ALA A 69 -12.12 -8.68 -0.02
C ALA A 69 -12.23 -8.32 1.47
N ALA A 70 -11.54 -7.27 1.88
CA ALA A 70 -11.55 -6.79 3.26
C ALA A 70 -11.21 -5.29 3.33
N GLU A 71 -11.83 -4.62 4.29
CA GLU A 71 -11.42 -3.30 4.77
C GLU A 71 -10.84 -3.48 6.17
N ILE A 72 -9.56 -3.17 6.33
CA ILE A 72 -8.73 -3.46 7.49
C ILE A 72 -8.32 -2.12 8.12
N ARG A 73 -8.49 -2.01 9.43
CA ARG A 73 -8.04 -0.82 10.17
C ARG A 73 -6.52 -0.65 10.06
N GLY A 74 -6.08 0.55 9.71
CA GLY A 74 -4.67 0.96 9.67
C GLY A 74 -3.98 0.92 11.02
N ALA A 75 -2.70 1.29 11.04
CA ALA A 75 -1.88 1.30 12.25
C ALA A 75 -1.97 2.63 13.00
N GLY A 76 -1.78 2.58 14.31
CA GLY A 76 -1.52 3.77 15.11
C GLY A 76 -0.18 4.44 14.76
N PRO A 77 0.09 5.63 15.33
CA PRO A 77 1.36 6.33 15.13
C PRO A 77 2.56 5.45 15.49
N ASN A 78 3.60 5.53 14.67
CA ASN A 78 4.85 4.76 14.80
C ASN A 78 4.71 3.24 14.60
N CYS A 79 3.63 2.77 13.94
CA CYS A 79 3.44 1.37 13.57
C CYS A 79 3.66 0.38 14.73
N PRO A 80 2.80 0.38 15.76
CA PRO A 80 2.91 -0.57 16.87
C PRO A 80 2.92 -2.03 16.38
N ARG A 81 3.68 -2.90 17.04
CA ARG A 81 3.80 -4.33 16.64
C ARG A 81 2.46 -5.05 16.69
N GLU A 82 1.62 -4.73 17.66
CA GLU A 82 0.27 -5.25 17.78
C GLU A 82 -0.61 -4.93 16.57
N ASP A 83 -0.47 -3.73 16.00
CA ASP A 83 -1.18 -3.33 14.79
C ASP A 83 -0.64 -4.06 13.56
N LEU A 84 0.70 -4.19 13.45
CA LEU A 84 1.33 -5.00 12.41
C LEU A 84 0.79 -6.43 12.42
N PHE A 85 0.77 -7.10 13.57
CA PHE A 85 0.30 -8.49 13.66
C PHE A 85 -1.19 -8.62 13.38
N ARG A 86 -2.01 -7.66 13.85
CA ARG A 86 -3.44 -7.60 13.52
C ARG A 86 -3.67 -7.44 12.02
N ILE A 87 -2.94 -6.54 11.36
CA ILE A 87 -3.05 -6.32 9.91
C ILE A 87 -2.57 -7.56 9.15
N ALA A 88 -1.46 -8.17 9.54
CA ALA A 88 -0.94 -9.39 8.93
C ALA A 88 -1.92 -10.56 9.04
N GLY A 89 -2.53 -10.75 10.22
CA GLY A 89 -3.57 -11.76 10.43
C GLY A 89 -4.80 -11.50 9.56
N SER A 90 -5.30 -10.26 9.56
CA SER A 90 -6.46 -9.86 8.74
C SER A 90 -6.19 -10.05 7.24
N LEU A 91 -4.99 -9.71 6.76
CA LEU A 91 -4.60 -9.95 5.36
C LEU A 91 -4.46 -11.45 5.06
N GLY A 92 -3.97 -12.25 5.99
CA GLY A 92 -3.84 -13.71 5.85
C GLY A 92 -5.17 -14.45 5.76
N GLU A 93 -6.24 -13.87 6.31
CA GLU A 93 -7.62 -14.36 6.16
C GLU A 93 -8.23 -14.03 4.78
N THR A 94 -7.52 -13.25 3.96
CA THR A 94 -7.93 -12.91 2.59
C THR A 94 -7.08 -13.63 1.55
N ASP A 95 -7.67 -13.95 0.40
CA ASP A 95 -6.90 -14.29 -0.81
C ASP A 95 -6.64 -13.04 -1.69
N ALA A 96 -6.31 -11.91 -1.07
CA ALA A 96 -6.09 -10.67 -1.81
C ALA A 96 -4.87 -10.80 -2.74
N ASP A 97 -5.08 -10.45 -4.01
CA ASP A 97 -4.05 -10.41 -5.05
C ASP A 97 -3.48 -8.99 -5.26
N VAL A 98 -4.03 -8.00 -4.56
CA VAL A 98 -3.47 -6.65 -4.41
C VAL A 98 -3.75 -6.10 -3.01
N VAL A 99 -2.72 -5.57 -2.35
CA VAL A 99 -2.88 -4.80 -1.10
C VAL A 99 -2.98 -3.33 -1.45
N ILE A 100 -3.93 -2.62 -0.84
CA ILE A 100 -4.08 -1.17 -0.98
C ILE A 100 -3.93 -0.56 0.40
N SER A 101 -3.09 0.44 0.57
CA SER A 101 -3.05 1.23 1.81
C SER A 101 -3.56 2.65 1.58
N PHE A 102 -4.34 3.18 2.52
CA PHE A 102 -4.84 4.55 2.52
C PHE A 102 -4.56 5.21 3.88
N GLY A 103 -3.58 6.10 3.94
CA GLY A 103 -3.25 6.74 5.21
C GLY A 103 -1.91 7.46 5.28
N GLY A 104 -1.46 7.69 6.51
CA GLY A 104 -0.14 8.19 6.85
C GLY A 104 0.97 7.16 6.65
N GLY A 105 2.21 7.57 6.96
CA GLY A 105 3.38 6.69 6.85
C GLY A 105 3.25 5.40 7.66
N SER A 106 2.76 5.48 8.90
CA SER A 106 2.61 4.31 9.78
C SER A 106 1.73 3.21 9.19
N THR A 107 0.61 3.56 8.54
CA THR A 107 -0.27 2.57 7.90
C THR A 107 0.33 2.00 6.61
N ILE A 108 1.02 2.82 5.83
CA ILE A 108 1.72 2.35 4.63
C ILE A 108 2.83 1.37 5.01
N ASP A 109 3.62 1.69 6.02
CA ASP A 109 4.72 0.85 6.48
C ASP A 109 4.19 -0.43 7.15
N ALA A 110 3.17 -0.34 8.00
CA ALA A 110 2.49 -1.50 8.56
C ALA A 110 1.97 -2.46 7.48
N ALA A 111 1.39 -1.94 6.38
CA ALA A 111 0.92 -2.76 5.28
C ALA A 111 2.07 -3.49 4.55
N LYS A 112 3.22 -2.83 4.34
CA LYS A 112 4.41 -3.46 3.75
C LYS A 112 4.94 -4.58 4.64
N ALA A 113 5.12 -4.31 5.93
CA ALA A 113 5.61 -5.29 6.88
C ALA A 113 4.61 -6.46 7.07
N ALA A 114 3.31 -6.18 7.08
CA ALA A 114 2.28 -7.20 7.17
C ALA A 114 2.30 -8.13 5.94
N GLU A 115 2.54 -7.58 4.76
CA GLU A 115 2.70 -8.37 3.53
C GLU A 115 3.95 -9.27 3.57
N VAL A 116 5.06 -8.77 4.14
CA VAL A 116 6.26 -9.58 4.39
C VAL A 116 5.94 -10.77 5.30
N LEU A 117 5.27 -10.52 6.44
CA LEU A 117 4.90 -11.58 7.38
C LEU A 117 3.90 -12.57 6.76
N ARG A 118 2.91 -12.09 6.02
CA ARG A 118 1.92 -12.94 5.33
C ARG A 118 2.59 -13.87 4.32
N THR A 119 3.53 -13.35 3.53
CA THR A 119 4.18 -14.11 2.46
C THR A 119 5.27 -15.04 2.99
N LEU A 120 6.12 -14.57 3.92
CA LEU A 120 7.31 -15.30 4.35
C LEU A 120 7.16 -16.00 5.71
N GLY A 121 6.18 -15.62 6.52
CA GLY A 121 6.04 -16.06 7.92
C GLY A 121 7.19 -15.55 8.80
N GLY A 122 7.42 -16.22 9.93
CA GLY A 122 8.52 -15.90 10.84
C GLY A 122 8.24 -14.71 11.77
N ASP A 123 9.28 -14.25 12.45
CA ASP A 123 9.24 -13.03 13.27
C ASP A 123 9.64 -11.82 12.41
N ILE A 124 9.03 -10.65 12.68
CA ILE A 124 9.37 -9.42 11.95
C ILE A 124 10.84 -9.04 12.14
N ASP A 125 11.42 -9.35 13.30
CA ASP A 125 12.81 -9.01 13.63
C ASP A 125 13.83 -9.77 12.75
N GLU A 126 13.44 -10.90 12.12
CA GLU A 126 14.26 -11.63 11.15
C GLU A 126 14.50 -10.83 9.86
N TYR A 127 13.64 -9.84 9.59
CA TYR A 127 13.69 -9.02 8.37
C TYR A 127 14.30 -7.64 8.62
N PHE A 128 14.74 -7.33 9.85
CA PHE A 128 15.33 -6.06 10.20
C PHE A 128 16.73 -5.88 9.58
N GLY A 129 16.83 -5.06 8.53
CA GLY A 129 18.08 -4.79 7.83
C GLY A 129 17.87 -4.56 6.34
N VAL A 130 18.96 -4.57 5.57
CA VAL A 130 18.92 -4.35 4.12
C VAL A 130 19.05 -5.68 3.37
N GLY A 131 18.10 -5.95 2.48
CA GLY A 131 18.14 -7.10 1.57
C GLY A 131 17.69 -8.44 2.19
N LEU A 132 17.33 -8.48 3.48
CA LEU A 132 16.90 -9.70 4.16
C LEU A 132 15.59 -10.25 3.58
N VAL A 133 14.59 -9.38 3.37
CA VAL A 133 13.32 -9.75 2.71
C VAL A 133 13.57 -10.28 1.30
N SER A 134 14.38 -9.58 0.49
CA SER A 134 14.70 -10.00 -0.88
C SER A 134 15.39 -11.37 -0.92
N LYS A 135 16.34 -11.59 -0.02
CA LYS A 135 17.02 -12.88 0.11
C LYS A 135 16.02 -13.99 0.49
N ALA A 136 15.18 -13.75 1.49
CA ALA A 136 14.18 -14.72 1.94
C ALA A 136 13.13 -15.05 0.85
N LEU A 137 12.70 -14.06 0.06
CA LEU A 137 11.83 -14.27 -1.09
C LEU A 137 12.49 -15.16 -2.15
N GLN A 138 13.77 -14.90 -2.46
CA GLN A 138 14.54 -15.70 -3.40
C GLN A 138 14.72 -17.15 -2.90
N ASP A 139 15.16 -17.32 -1.65
CA ASP A 139 15.42 -18.62 -1.04
C ASP A 139 14.15 -19.49 -0.98
N LYS A 140 12.99 -18.86 -0.72
CA LYS A 140 11.69 -19.56 -0.65
C LYS A 140 10.93 -19.62 -1.98
N GLY A 141 11.46 -19.02 -3.05
CA GLY A 141 10.78 -18.95 -4.36
C GLY A 141 9.42 -18.26 -4.31
N LYS A 142 9.25 -17.24 -3.46
CA LYS A 142 8.00 -16.50 -3.27
C LYS A 142 8.10 -15.08 -3.81
N SER A 143 6.94 -14.45 -4.04
CA SER A 143 6.83 -13.03 -4.37
C SER A 143 5.73 -12.41 -3.51
N PRO A 144 5.91 -11.19 -2.99
CA PRO A 144 4.86 -10.51 -2.25
C PRO A 144 3.74 -10.10 -3.21
N THR A 145 2.53 -9.98 -2.67
CA THR A 145 1.42 -9.37 -3.37
C THR A 145 1.75 -7.91 -3.71
N PRO A 146 1.41 -7.43 -4.93
CA PRO A 146 1.58 -6.03 -5.29
C PRO A 146 0.88 -5.08 -4.31
N HIS A 147 1.49 -3.91 -4.07
CA HIS A 147 0.98 -2.91 -3.14
C HIS A 147 0.72 -1.57 -3.83
N VAL A 148 -0.52 -1.08 -3.76
CA VAL A 148 -0.92 0.27 -4.17
C VAL A 148 -1.01 1.16 -2.93
N ALA A 149 -0.05 2.06 -2.75
CA ALA A 149 0.02 2.93 -1.57
C ALA A 149 -0.56 4.32 -1.85
N ILE A 150 -1.58 4.73 -1.09
CA ILE A 150 -2.27 6.01 -1.17
C ILE A 150 -1.93 6.83 0.08
N GLN A 151 -1.10 7.86 -0.10
CA GLN A 151 -0.67 8.73 0.98
C GLN A 151 -1.66 9.86 1.22
N THR A 152 -2.09 10.03 2.48
CA THR A 152 -2.98 11.14 2.90
C THR A 152 -2.22 12.32 3.53
N VAL A 153 -0.94 12.14 3.90
CA VAL A 153 -0.11 13.14 4.59
C VAL A 153 1.11 13.49 3.75
N ALA A 154 1.29 14.79 3.45
CA ALA A 154 2.47 15.31 2.75
C ALA A 154 3.71 15.34 3.66
N SER A 155 4.28 14.17 3.97
CA SER A 155 5.41 14.03 4.91
C SER A 155 6.35 12.88 4.52
N SER A 156 6.22 11.71 5.14
CA SER A 156 7.22 10.62 5.11
C SER A 156 7.55 10.07 3.73
N SER A 157 6.68 10.29 2.75
CA SER A 157 6.79 9.70 1.41
C SER A 157 6.87 8.18 1.42
N ALA A 158 6.29 7.53 2.44
CA ALA A 158 6.34 6.07 2.62
C ALA A 158 5.84 5.31 1.38
N HIS A 159 4.85 5.86 0.67
CA HIS A 159 4.34 5.33 -0.60
C HIS A 159 5.37 5.27 -1.75
N LEU A 160 6.51 5.94 -1.62
CA LEU A 160 7.57 5.99 -2.64
C LEU A 160 8.85 5.23 -2.25
N THR A 161 8.97 4.82 -0.98
CA THR A 161 10.16 4.16 -0.46
C THR A 161 9.97 2.65 -0.33
N LYS A 162 11.09 1.93 -0.33
CA LYS A 162 11.14 0.50 0.00
C LYS A 162 11.25 0.21 1.51
N TYR A 163 11.31 1.25 2.33
CA TYR A 163 11.52 1.13 3.77
C TYR A 163 10.19 0.90 4.47
N SER A 164 10.25 0.22 5.61
CA SER A 164 9.15 -0.02 6.54
C SER A 164 9.71 -0.07 7.95
#